data_AF-A0A972PBM1-F1
#
_entry.id   AF-A0A972PBM1-F1
#
_cell.length_a   1.000
_cell.length_b   1.000
_cell.length_c   1.000
_cell.angle_alpha   90.00
_cell.angle_beta   90.00
_cell.angle_gamma   90.00
#
_symmetry.space_group_name_H-M   'P 1'
#
loop_
_entity.id
_entity.type
_entity.pdbx_description
1 polymer ?
#
loop_
_entity_poly.entity_id
_entity_poly.type
_entity_poly.pdbx_seq_one_letter_code
_entity_poly.pdbx_strand_id
1 'polypeptide(L)'
;MADEHVHRFCGITFYDNQHRHRYGGTTGPPIGGGPAHIHNIIVRTTVDLGHDHEIKIETGPGIAIPGGHVHRFKGITSKSGETPHTHRFLQATGPQIYARSKFIASQFNLPTLQSLIEFFTFQLFKGIRINKHNSRSKKVIKKLVRNLRKLLI
;
A
#
# COMPACT_ATOMS: atom_id res chain seq x y z
N MET A 1 10.81 -20.76 17.93
CA MET A 1 9.45 -20.30 17.59
C MET A 1 9.58 -19.19 16.57
N ALA A 2 8.79 -19.19 15.49
CA ALA A 2 8.72 -18.02 14.61
C ALA A 2 8.11 -16.89 15.44
N ASP A 3 8.80 -15.76 15.50
CA ASP A 3 8.33 -14.58 16.22
C ASP A 3 7.11 -14.05 15.46
N GLU A 4 5.92 -14.10 16.06
CA GLU A 4 4.67 -13.81 15.36
C GLU A 4 4.49 -12.30 15.21
N HIS A 5 5.04 -11.76 14.11
CA HIS A 5 4.92 -10.35 13.75
C HIS A 5 4.75 -10.15 12.24
N VAL A 6 4.40 -8.93 11.90
CA VAL A 6 4.35 -8.43 10.52
C VAL A 6 5.07 -7.09 10.45
N HIS A 7 5.41 -6.65 9.25
CA HIS A 7 5.97 -5.33 9.02
C HIS A 7 5.09 -4.51 8.10
N ARG A 8 4.95 -3.20 8.40
CA ARG A 8 4.42 -2.25 7.44
C ARG A 8 5.48 -1.88 6.41
N PHE A 9 5.09 -1.59 5.19
CA PHE A 9 5.98 -1.07 4.16
C PHE A 9 5.24 -0.08 3.25
N CYS A 10 6.00 0.84 2.67
CA CYS A 10 5.56 1.68 1.57
C CYS A 10 6.75 2.04 0.69
N GLY A 11 6.51 2.39 -0.57
CA GLY A 11 7.56 2.76 -1.51
C GLY A 11 7.02 3.40 -2.77
N ILE A 12 7.95 3.79 -3.64
CA ILE A 12 7.69 4.35 -4.96
C ILE A 12 8.57 3.60 -5.94
N THR A 13 8.02 3.21 -7.09
CA THR A 13 8.80 2.59 -8.15
C THR A 13 9.78 3.59 -8.79
N PHE A 14 10.77 3.05 -9.50
CA PHE A 14 11.66 3.86 -10.32
C PHE A 14 10.91 4.47 -11.51
N TYR A 15 11.45 5.58 -12.01
CA TYR A 15 10.91 6.24 -13.19
C TYR A 15 11.24 5.41 -14.40
N ASP A 16 10.23 4.71 -14.91
CA ASP A 16 10.32 3.91 -16.12
C ASP A 16 9.09 4.29 -16.96
N ASN A 17 9.19 4.26 -18.29
CA ASN A 17 8.10 4.60 -19.21
C ASN A 17 7.35 5.92 -18.86
N GLN A 18 8.10 6.96 -18.50
CA GLN A 18 7.62 8.32 -18.20
C GLN A 18 6.78 8.49 -16.93
N HIS A 19 6.72 7.49 -16.03
CA HIS A 19 6.00 7.65 -14.77
C HIS A 19 6.50 6.71 -13.66
N ARG A 20 5.83 6.76 -12.51
CA ARG A 20 6.12 5.96 -11.31
C ARG A 20 4.81 5.62 -10.60
N HIS A 21 4.81 4.53 -9.86
CA HIS A 21 3.69 4.18 -8.99
C HIS A 21 4.12 4.16 -7.52
N ARG A 22 3.19 4.50 -6.63
CA ARG A 22 3.35 4.27 -5.19
C ARG A 22 2.77 2.92 -4.81
N TYR A 23 3.24 2.33 -3.73
CA TYR A 23 2.68 1.10 -3.16
C TYR A 23 2.90 1.05 -1.65
N GLY A 24 2.11 0.26 -0.95
CA GLY A 24 2.26 0.06 0.49
C GLY A 24 1.28 -0.95 1.05
N GLY A 25 1.61 -1.51 2.20
CA GLY A 25 0.83 -2.56 2.83
C GLY A 25 1.52 -3.13 4.06
N THR A 26 1.11 -4.34 4.42
CA THR A 26 1.68 -5.13 5.53
C THR A 26 2.15 -6.45 4.96
N THR A 27 3.29 -6.95 5.44
CA THR A 27 3.82 -8.25 5.04
C THR A 27 2.91 -9.39 5.48
N GLY A 28 3.03 -10.56 4.86
CA GLY A 28 2.47 -11.81 5.37
C GLY A 28 3.14 -12.26 6.68
N PRO A 29 2.70 -13.39 7.26
CA PRO A 29 3.35 -13.99 8.42
C PRO A 29 4.80 -14.37 8.12
N PRO A 30 5.65 -14.50 9.15
CA PRO A 30 7.04 -14.90 9.00
C PRO A 30 7.14 -16.33 8.43
N ILE A 31 8.07 -16.53 7.51
CA ILE A 31 8.41 -17.82 6.91
C ILE A 31 9.83 -18.17 7.32
N GLY A 32 10.02 -19.34 7.93
CA GLY A 32 11.27 -19.72 8.58
C GLY A 32 11.29 -19.32 10.06
N GLY A 33 12.49 -19.22 10.65
CA GLY A 33 12.64 -18.97 12.09
C GLY A 33 13.87 -18.13 12.41
N GLY A 34 13.85 -17.51 13.61
CA GLY A 34 14.92 -16.62 14.06
C GLY A 34 15.07 -15.36 13.18
N PRO A 35 16.17 -14.61 13.30
CA PRO A 35 16.39 -13.37 12.54
C PRO A 35 16.45 -13.56 11.02
N ALA A 36 16.64 -14.80 10.54
CA ALA A 36 16.75 -15.11 9.12
C ALA A 36 15.39 -15.35 8.43
N HIS A 37 14.27 -15.25 9.15
CA HIS A 37 12.95 -15.38 8.52
C HIS A 37 12.73 -14.33 7.43
N ILE A 38 11.80 -14.62 6.55
CA ILE A 38 11.37 -13.75 5.45
C ILE A 38 9.85 -13.58 5.51
N HIS A 39 9.33 -12.65 4.72
CA HIS A 39 7.89 -12.48 4.55
C HIS A 39 7.49 -12.40 3.09
N ASN A 40 6.28 -12.87 2.79
CA ASN A 40 5.63 -12.64 1.50
C ASN A 40 5.02 -11.24 1.42
N ILE A 41 5.12 -10.60 0.26
CA ILE A 41 4.44 -9.35 -0.07
C ILE A 41 3.66 -9.56 -1.37
N ILE A 42 2.35 -9.32 -1.31
CA ILE A 42 1.46 -9.28 -2.48
C ILE A 42 0.65 -7.98 -2.39
N VAL A 43 0.88 -7.06 -3.34
CA VAL A 43 0.25 -5.74 -3.34
C VAL A 43 0.08 -5.21 -4.75
N ARG A 44 -0.88 -4.30 -4.95
CA ARG A 44 -1.03 -3.52 -6.19
C ARG A 44 -0.57 -2.09 -6.00
N THR A 45 0.04 -1.53 -7.03
CA THR A 45 0.49 -0.14 -7.03
C THR A 45 -0.68 0.84 -7.21
N THR A 46 -0.42 2.14 -7.05
CA THR A 46 -1.38 3.18 -7.41
C THR A 46 -1.66 3.16 -8.91
N VAL A 47 -2.85 3.61 -9.33
CA VAL A 47 -3.12 3.83 -10.76
C VAL A 47 -2.44 5.11 -11.21
N ASP A 48 -1.60 5.02 -12.23
CA ASP A 48 -1.00 6.17 -12.92
C ASP A 48 -1.00 5.89 -14.42
N LEU A 49 -1.21 6.94 -15.24
CA LEU A 49 -1.45 6.81 -16.69
C LEU A 49 -2.42 5.66 -17.06
N GLY A 50 -3.51 5.52 -16.29
CA GLY A 50 -4.59 4.58 -16.58
C GLY A 50 -4.34 3.11 -16.22
N HIS A 51 -3.24 2.75 -15.56
CA HIS A 51 -2.99 1.37 -15.14
C HIS A 51 -2.26 1.26 -13.80
N ASP A 52 -2.27 0.07 -13.22
CA ASP A 52 -1.54 -0.33 -12.03
C ASP A 52 -0.70 -1.59 -12.32
N HIS A 53 0.20 -1.92 -11.39
CA HIS A 53 0.95 -3.16 -11.45
C HIS A 53 0.80 -3.97 -10.16
N GLU A 54 1.02 -5.27 -10.26
CA GLU A 54 1.13 -6.17 -9.11
C GLU A 54 2.60 -6.33 -8.70
N ILE A 55 2.84 -6.42 -7.40
CA ILE A 55 4.10 -6.78 -6.79
C ILE A 55 3.87 -8.07 -6.00
N LYS A 56 4.57 -9.14 -6.36
CA LYS A 56 4.59 -10.43 -5.66
C LYS A 56 6.03 -10.85 -5.42
N ILE A 57 6.49 -10.75 -4.18
CA ILE A 57 7.89 -10.99 -3.79
C ILE A 57 8.00 -11.59 -2.39
N GLU A 58 9.19 -12.10 -2.09
CA GLU A 58 9.66 -12.36 -0.74
C GLU A 58 10.63 -11.26 -0.31
N THR A 59 10.63 -10.95 0.98
CA THR A 59 11.65 -10.09 1.55
C THR A 59 12.99 -10.83 1.70
N GLY A 60 14.08 -10.08 1.84
CA GLY A 60 15.34 -10.64 2.32
C GLY A 60 15.30 -11.00 3.81
N PRO A 61 16.38 -11.59 4.34
CA PRO A 61 16.49 -11.94 5.77
C PRO A 61 16.42 -10.69 6.65
N GLY A 62 16.02 -10.88 7.91
CA GLY A 62 15.92 -9.81 8.89
C GLY A 62 17.27 -9.15 9.16
N ILE A 63 17.27 -7.82 9.15
CA ILE A 63 18.42 -6.97 9.44
C ILE A 63 18.17 -6.33 10.80
N ALA A 64 19.01 -6.68 11.78
CA ALA A 64 18.88 -6.19 13.14
C ALA A 64 19.03 -4.66 13.20
N ILE A 65 18.17 -4.03 14.00
CA ILE A 65 18.20 -2.62 14.37
C ILE A 65 17.93 -2.49 15.87
N PRO A 66 18.26 -1.35 16.52
CA PRO A 66 17.84 -1.14 17.92
C PRO A 66 16.33 -1.31 18.08
N GLY A 67 15.91 -2.22 18.97
CA GLY A 67 14.50 -2.52 19.22
C GLY A 67 13.86 -3.55 18.27
N GLY A 68 14.61 -4.17 17.36
CA GLY A 68 14.01 -5.15 16.44
C GLY A 68 14.81 -5.50 15.19
N HIS A 69 14.09 -5.69 14.09
CA HIS A 69 14.66 -5.87 12.76
C HIS A 69 13.73 -5.31 11.67
N VAL A 70 14.32 -5.13 10.50
CA VAL A 70 13.62 -4.76 9.26
C VAL A 70 14.03 -5.71 8.15
N HIS A 71 13.26 -5.76 7.07
CA HIS A 71 13.63 -6.52 5.88
C HIS A 71 13.84 -5.60 4.69
N ARG A 72 14.85 -5.89 3.88
CA ARG A 72 15.01 -5.27 2.55
C ARG A 72 14.33 -6.12 1.49
N PHE A 73 13.77 -5.47 0.49
CA PHE A 73 13.16 -6.15 -0.64
C PHE A 73 13.29 -5.30 -1.91
N LYS A 74 13.42 -5.96 -3.05
CA LYS A 74 13.56 -5.34 -4.37
C LYS A 74 12.97 -6.26 -5.43
N GLY A 75 12.61 -5.70 -6.57
CA GLY A 75 12.06 -6.50 -7.66
C GLY A 75 11.59 -5.67 -8.83
N ILE A 76 10.80 -6.33 -9.67
CA ILE A 76 10.08 -5.74 -10.79
C ILE A 76 8.60 -5.99 -10.59
N THR A 77 7.78 -5.03 -11.01
CA THR A 77 6.33 -5.19 -11.02
C THR A 77 5.88 -6.13 -12.15
N SER A 78 4.62 -6.59 -12.11
CA SER A 78 3.99 -7.26 -13.24
C SER A 78 3.92 -6.34 -14.47
N LYS A 79 3.78 -6.92 -15.66
CA LYS A 79 3.62 -6.17 -16.91
C LYS A 79 2.16 -5.69 -17.06
N SER A 80 1.94 -4.40 -17.30
CA SER A 80 0.61 -3.78 -17.38
C SER A 80 0.61 -2.54 -18.27
N GLY A 81 -0.58 -1.96 -18.51
CA GLY A 81 -0.80 -0.75 -19.32
C GLY A 81 -1.05 -1.01 -20.81
N GLU A 82 -1.61 0.00 -21.50
CA GLU A 82 -1.86 -0.05 -22.96
C GLU A 82 -0.56 -0.17 -23.76
N THR A 83 0.50 0.52 -23.34
CA THR A 83 1.88 0.27 -23.76
C THR A 83 2.53 -0.62 -22.69
N PRO A 84 2.61 -1.94 -22.89
CA PRO A 84 2.88 -2.85 -21.78
C PRO A 84 4.32 -2.73 -21.24
N HIS A 85 4.48 -2.43 -19.96
CA HIS A 85 5.80 -2.27 -19.32
C HIS A 85 5.79 -2.68 -17.84
N THR A 86 6.95 -2.62 -17.20
CA THR A 86 7.19 -2.92 -15.78
C THR A 86 7.97 -1.78 -15.13
N HIS A 87 7.98 -1.75 -13.80
CA HIS A 87 8.86 -0.86 -13.04
C HIS A 87 9.74 -1.62 -12.07
N ARG A 88 10.97 -1.14 -11.88
CA ARG A 88 11.84 -1.59 -10.80
C ARG A 88 11.52 -0.89 -9.49
N PHE A 89 11.85 -1.53 -8.37
CA PHE A 89 11.77 -0.93 -7.04
C PHE A 89 12.78 -1.54 -6.06
N LEU A 90 13.12 -0.77 -5.02
CA LEU A 90 13.99 -1.17 -3.90
C LEU A 90 13.47 -0.47 -2.65
N GLN A 91 13.25 -1.23 -1.57
CA GLN A 91 12.65 -0.71 -0.35
C GLN A 91 13.07 -1.53 0.88
N ALA A 92 12.83 -0.97 2.05
CA ALA A 92 12.86 -1.69 3.33
C ALA A 92 11.51 -1.57 4.04
N THR A 93 11.17 -2.58 4.83
CA THR A 93 10.02 -2.54 5.74
C THR A 93 10.29 -1.62 6.93
N GLY A 94 9.24 -1.24 7.65
CA GLY A 94 9.35 -0.67 8.99
C GLY A 94 9.67 -1.74 10.05
N PRO A 95 9.83 -1.33 11.33
CA PRO A 95 10.03 -2.23 12.46
C PRO A 95 8.89 -3.26 12.62
N GLN A 96 9.17 -4.36 13.30
CA GLN A 96 8.18 -5.41 13.52
C GLN A 96 7.00 -4.96 14.40
N ILE A 97 5.81 -5.45 14.06
CA ILE A 97 4.56 -5.23 14.78
C ILE A 97 4.08 -6.58 15.30
N TYR A 98 4.21 -6.78 16.60
CA TYR A 98 3.83 -8.02 17.28
C TYR A 98 2.33 -8.12 17.46
N ALA A 99 1.77 -9.30 17.14
CA ALA A 99 0.38 -9.62 17.36
C ALA A 99 0.08 -9.97 18.84
N ARG A 100 0.56 -9.20 19.81
CA ARG A 100 0.30 -9.44 21.25
C ARG A 100 -0.85 -8.60 21.80
N SER A 101 -2.03 -8.89 21.29
CA SER A 101 -3.24 -9.08 22.09
C SER A 101 -4.18 -9.92 21.22
N LYS A 102 -4.52 -11.13 21.68
CA LYS A 102 -5.50 -12.08 21.13
C LYS A 102 -6.32 -11.50 19.96
N PHE A 103 -6.23 -12.12 18.77
CA PHE A 103 -7.36 -12.32 17.86
C PHE A 103 -8.57 -11.35 18.03
N ILE A 104 -8.38 -10.05 17.83
CA ILE A 104 -9.46 -9.08 17.59
C ILE A 104 -9.01 -8.21 16.40
N ALA A 105 -8.75 -8.84 15.26
CA ALA A 105 -8.64 -8.13 13.98
C ALA A 105 -8.73 -9.05 12.76
N SER A 106 -9.02 -10.34 12.90
CA SER A 106 -9.38 -11.19 11.75
C SER A 106 -10.71 -10.78 11.09
N GLN A 107 -11.25 -9.60 11.39
CA GLN A 107 -12.50 -9.12 10.82
C GLN A 107 -12.53 -7.67 10.38
N PHE A 108 -11.53 -6.83 10.66
CA PHE A 108 -11.65 -5.42 10.26
C PHE A 108 -10.32 -4.80 9.85
N ASN A 109 -10.10 -4.75 8.54
CA ASN A 109 -9.57 -3.55 7.90
C ASN A 109 -10.50 -2.38 8.25
N LEU A 110 -10.39 -1.82 9.45
CA LEU A 110 -10.95 -0.51 9.74
C LEU A 110 -9.80 0.48 9.62
N PRO A 111 -9.71 1.18 8.47
CA PRO A 111 -8.85 2.34 8.40
C PRO A 111 -9.32 3.31 9.50
N THR A 112 -8.39 4.00 10.15
CA THR A 112 -8.71 5.19 10.96
C THR A 112 -9.69 6.09 10.19
N LEU A 113 -10.54 6.88 10.86
CA LEU A 113 -11.48 7.80 10.17
C LEU A 113 -10.76 8.65 9.11
N GLN A 114 -9.51 9.06 9.39
CA GLN A 114 -8.65 9.75 8.44
C GLN A 114 -8.25 8.89 7.24
N SER A 115 -7.86 7.63 7.43
CA SER A 115 -7.52 6.73 6.32
C SER A 115 -8.75 6.19 5.59
N LEU A 116 -9.95 6.18 6.21
CA LEU A 116 -11.22 5.93 5.53
C LEU A 116 -11.55 7.12 4.64
N ILE A 117 -11.39 8.35 5.14
CA ILE A 117 -11.57 9.56 4.33
C ILE A 117 -10.54 9.58 3.19
N GLU A 118 -9.27 9.27 3.43
CA GLU A 118 -8.25 9.20 2.38
C GLU A 118 -8.50 8.07 1.38
N PHE A 119 -8.89 6.88 1.84
CA PHE A 119 -9.26 5.76 0.97
C PHE A 119 -10.53 6.05 0.16
N PHE A 120 -11.60 6.58 0.76
CA PHE A 120 -12.84 6.91 0.05
C PHE A 120 -12.70 8.11 -0.87
N THR A 121 -11.93 9.14 -0.49
CA THR A 121 -11.57 10.21 -1.44
C THR A 121 -10.75 9.64 -2.59
N PHE A 122 -9.76 8.79 -2.31
CA PHE A 122 -8.95 8.08 -3.32
C PHE A 122 -9.79 7.20 -4.27
N GLN A 123 -10.78 6.47 -3.76
CA GLN A 123 -11.69 5.65 -4.58
C GLN A 123 -12.70 6.48 -5.39
N LEU A 124 -13.22 7.58 -4.83
CA LEU A 124 -14.11 8.50 -5.56
C LEU A 124 -13.43 9.17 -6.76
N PHE A 125 -12.11 9.34 -6.74
CA PHE A 125 -11.33 9.86 -7.87
C PHE A 125 -10.93 8.79 -8.91
N LYS A 126 -11.01 7.49 -8.59
CA LYS A 126 -10.75 6.40 -9.55
C LYS A 126 -11.83 6.24 -10.63
N GLY A 127 -13.05 6.75 -10.40
CA GLY A 127 -14.20 6.55 -11.30
C GLY A 127 -14.70 7.77 -12.08
N ILE A 128 -14.18 8.97 -11.82
CA ILE A 128 -14.69 10.20 -12.45
C ILE A 128 -13.54 10.86 -13.22
N ARG A 129 -13.64 10.96 -14.56
CA ARG A 129 -12.80 11.89 -15.33
C ARG A 129 -13.18 13.31 -14.93
N ILE A 130 -12.48 13.87 -13.94
CA ILE A 130 -12.74 15.25 -13.49
C ILE A 130 -11.85 16.20 -14.27
N ASN A 131 -12.44 16.89 -15.24
CA ASN A 131 -11.79 18.03 -15.87
C ASN A 131 -11.67 19.17 -14.85
N LYS A 132 -10.45 19.45 -14.36
CA LYS A 132 -10.15 20.46 -13.33
C LYS A 132 -10.55 21.90 -13.72
N HIS A 133 -10.91 22.15 -14.98
CA HIS A 133 -11.37 23.44 -15.49
C HIS A 133 -12.90 23.59 -15.54
N ASN A 134 -13.68 22.54 -15.27
CA ASN A 134 -15.15 22.61 -15.30
C ASN A 134 -15.75 22.94 -13.92
N SER A 135 -16.42 24.10 -13.82
CA SER A 135 -17.02 24.63 -12.59
C SER A 135 -18.19 23.80 -12.04
N ARG A 136 -18.90 23.04 -12.89
CA ARG A 136 -19.97 22.11 -12.46
C ARG A 136 -19.41 20.92 -11.69
N SER A 137 -18.33 20.31 -12.16
CA SER A 137 -17.70 19.17 -11.48
C SER A 137 -17.14 19.55 -10.10
N LYS A 138 -16.57 20.75 -9.96
CA LYS A 138 -16.11 21.28 -8.65
C LYS A 138 -17.26 21.45 -7.65
N LYS A 139 -18.42 21.94 -8.08
CA LYS A 139 -19.61 22.08 -7.22
C LYS A 139 -20.15 20.72 -6.75
N VAL A 140 -20.14 19.71 -7.62
CA VAL A 140 -20.58 18.34 -7.27
C VAL A 140 -19.66 17.71 -6.22
N ILE A 141 -18.34 17.84 -6.36
CA ILE A 141 -17.36 17.34 -5.38
C ILE A 141 -17.54 18.03 -4.04
N LYS A 142 -17.65 19.37 -4.04
CA LYS A 142 -17.81 20.15 -2.80
C LYS A 142 -19.10 19.75 -2.06
N LYS A 143 -20.17 19.40 -2.78
CA LYS A 143 -21.43 18.90 -2.22
C LYS A 143 -21.29 17.49 -1.65
N LEU A 144 -20.63 16.59 -2.37
CA LEU A 144 -20.37 15.20 -1.93
C LEU A 144 -19.50 15.14 -0.67
N VAL A 145 -18.37 15.86 -0.65
CA VAL A 145 -17.49 15.93 0.53
C VAL A 145 -18.22 16.51 1.73
N ARG A 146 -19.08 17.53 1.53
CA ARG A 146 -19.86 18.13 2.61
C ARG A 146 -20.94 17.18 3.16
N ASN A 147 -21.53 16.35 2.31
CA ASN A 147 -22.52 15.36 2.74
C ASN A 147 -21.87 14.16 3.46
N LEU A 148 -20.73 13.67 2.98
CA LEU A 148 -19.94 12.63 3.66
C LEU A 148 -19.49 13.06 5.05
N ARG A 149 -19.09 14.33 5.22
CA ARG A 149 -18.75 14.90 6.53
C ARG A 149 -19.94 14.97 7.51
N LYS A 150 -21.18 15.00 7.02
CA LYS A 150 -22.39 15.00 7.86
C LYS A 150 -22.84 13.61 8.29
N LEU A 151 -22.36 12.56 7.61
CA LEU A 151 -22.68 11.16 7.90
C LEU A 151 -21.71 10.51 8.90
N LEU A 152 -20.63 11.22 9.26
CA LEU A 152 -19.53 10.72 10.09
C LEU A 152 -19.39 11.50 11.41
N ILE A 153 -20.44 12.22 11.81
CA ILE A 153 -20.62 12.89 13.12
C ILE A 153 -21.96 12.41 13.68
#